data_AF-A0A957GPG7-F1
#
_entry.id   AF-A0A957GPG7-F1
#
_cell.length_a   1.000
_cell.length_b   1.000
_cell.length_c   1.000
_cell.angle_alpha   90.00
_cell.angle_beta   90.00
_cell.angle_gamma   90.00
#
_symmetry.space_group_name_H-M   'P 1'
#
loop_
_entity.id
_entity.type
_entity.pdbx_description
1 polymer ?
#
loop_
_entity_poly.entity_id
_entity_poly.type
_entity_poly.pdbx_seq_one_letter_code
_entity_poly.pdbx_strand_id
1 'polypeptide(L)'
;MKKSTTVYMIGVLLLLMLLAPATSFAQSKVFFWRQWDIDITLRENGDMDVEERQTLDFSGDPFTYGFRSIVTGSAGNNEGITNVRVREGDRLYTEASNNAPGTFKITQEGSETFIYWYFEPTVGEHTYTFSYTIKGGVRVGTLDEGSGDQIYWTVIPDDHPARVQASRVTIRLPEGVAAQQYTDTTDYLVAAYTGGAEDGTVVIDVEENGRFITYERAFPLLVGDSFDVRVQFPHGLLNIPKPAWQSREERSDVAGTFILAIGVFLAVTGPLGVLVMWYARGRDPQVDLIVPEYLSEPPDDLPPAVIGTLVDEQADMSDIMSILLDLARRGYVTITEEERTHRFTRTDKNQKDLRPFEKSFLRALLGTKDERTLKEMNYSFAQHLPKIRKQLYEEIVSLKLVPRSPEAVRMRYAGLGAGIMVLGVASCLGMFLIFTDSEALGGAALCVGGALGLTGLMTIIAGRH
;
A
#
# COMPACT_ATOMS: atom_id res chain seq x y z
N MET A 1 7.75 23.60 -61.45
CA MET A 1 6.28 23.44 -61.56
C MET A 1 5.71 22.53 -60.46
N LYS A 2 5.96 22.80 -59.16
CA LYS A 2 5.53 21.92 -58.04
C LYS A 2 4.73 22.62 -56.92
N LYS A 3 4.34 23.90 -57.08
CA LYS A 3 3.62 24.68 -56.06
C LYS A 3 2.11 24.85 -56.32
N SER A 4 1.57 24.39 -57.45
CA SER A 4 0.15 24.60 -57.79
C SER A 4 -0.78 23.53 -57.21
N THR A 5 -0.37 22.27 -57.20
CA THR A 5 -1.25 21.14 -56.82
C THR A 5 -1.62 21.11 -55.34
N THR A 6 -0.75 21.61 -54.45
CA THR A 6 -0.99 21.62 -53.00
C THR A 6 -2.04 22.66 -52.59
N VAL A 7 -2.13 23.79 -53.30
CA VAL A 7 -3.09 24.87 -52.98
C VAL A 7 -4.52 24.48 -53.37
N TYR A 8 -4.71 23.80 -54.52
CA TYR A 8 -6.01 23.27 -54.91
C TYR A 8 -6.46 22.10 -54.02
N MET A 9 -5.53 21.28 -53.54
CA MET A 9 -5.85 20.17 -52.63
C MET A 9 -6.27 20.66 -51.24
N ILE A 10 -5.67 21.73 -50.72
CA ILE A 10 -6.07 22.37 -49.45
C ILE A 10 -7.42 23.09 -49.61
N GLY A 11 -7.67 23.74 -50.74
CA GLY A 11 -8.95 24.40 -51.03
C GLY A 11 -10.13 23.42 -51.15
N VAL A 12 -9.91 22.26 -51.78
CA VAL A 12 -10.93 21.20 -51.88
C VAL A 12 -11.17 20.51 -50.53
N LEU A 13 -10.13 20.33 -49.71
CA LEU A 13 -10.28 19.77 -48.36
C LEU A 13 -11.05 20.72 -47.42
N LEU A 14 -10.83 22.03 -47.53
CA LEU A 14 -11.56 23.05 -46.77
C LEU A 14 -13.02 23.18 -47.23
N LEU A 15 -13.29 23.06 -48.53
CA LEU A 15 -14.65 23.08 -49.08
C LEU A 15 -15.44 21.81 -48.67
N LEU A 16 -14.78 20.64 -48.60
CA LEU A 16 -15.37 19.39 -48.10
C LEU A 16 -15.65 19.42 -46.59
N MET A 17 -14.86 20.16 -45.79
CA MET A 17 -15.15 20.39 -44.37
C MET A 17 -16.34 21.33 -44.13
N LEU A 18 -16.61 22.27 -45.04
CA LEU A 18 -17.77 23.17 -44.98
C LEU A 18 -19.08 22.53 -45.48
N LEU A 19 -18.99 21.39 -46.18
CA LEU A 19 -20.12 20.58 -46.65
C LEU A 19 -20.41 19.36 -45.75
N ALA A 20 -19.72 19.23 -44.61
CA ALA A 20 -20.09 18.25 -43.61
C ALA A 20 -21.51 18.59 -43.11
N PRO A 21 -22.49 17.68 -43.21
CA PRO A 21 -23.81 17.92 -42.65
C PRO A 21 -23.61 18.22 -41.16
N ALA A 22 -24.12 19.37 -40.70
CA ALA A 22 -24.28 19.62 -39.28
C ALA A 22 -25.04 18.42 -38.72
N THR A 23 -24.36 17.59 -37.93
CA THR A 23 -25.02 16.49 -37.24
C THR A 23 -26.09 17.14 -36.37
N SER A 24 -27.33 16.96 -36.82
CA SER A 24 -28.56 17.14 -36.05
C SER A 24 -28.28 16.83 -34.58
N PHE A 25 -28.66 17.76 -33.70
CA PHE A 25 -28.63 17.57 -32.25
C PHE A 25 -29.11 16.16 -31.92
N ALA A 26 -28.21 15.31 -31.43
CA ALA A 26 -28.61 14.08 -30.78
C ALA A 26 -29.45 14.50 -29.58
N GLN A 27 -30.74 14.15 -29.57
CA GLN A 27 -31.54 14.30 -28.35
C GLN A 27 -30.91 13.38 -27.32
N SER A 28 -30.37 13.95 -26.24
CA SER A 28 -29.80 13.17 -25.15
C SER A 28 -30.89 12.31 -24.52
N LYS A 29 -30.66 11.00 -24.41
CA LYS A 29 -31.45 10.10 -23.54
C LYS A 29 -31.32 10.57 -22.09
N VAL A 30 -32.41 10.98 -21.46
CA VAL A 30 -32.42 11.44 -20.06
C VAL A 30 -33.51 10.72 -19.30
N PHE A 31 -33.22 10.32 -18.07
CA PHE A 31 -34.20 9.73 -17.18
C PHE A 31 -33.88 10.07 -15.72
N PHE A 32 -34.82 9.77 -14.82
CA PHE A 32 -34.62 9.74 -13.38
C PHE A 32 -35.59 8.77 -12.75
N TRP A 33 -35.31 8.31 -11.53
CA TRP A 33 -36.30 7.58 -10.73
C TRP A 33 -37.21 8.59 -10.05
N ARG A 34 -38.51 8.51 -10.31
CA ARG A 34 -39.51 9.25 -9.55
C ARG A 34 -39.67 8.63 -8.17
N GLN A 35 -39.71 7.31 -8.12
CA GLN A 35 -39.85 6.54 -6.90
C GLN A 35 -39.08 5.23 -7.01
N TRP A 36 -38.37 4.88 -5.96
CA TRP A 36 -37.73 3.58 -5.81
C TRP A 36 -38.06 3.05 -4.43
N ASP A 37 -39.09 2.21 -4.37
CA ASP A 37 -39.55 1.62 -3.11
C ASP A 37 -39.00 0.20 -2.96
N ILE A 38 -38.64 -0.17 -1.74
CA ILE A 38 -38.06 -1.48 -1.45
C ILE A 38 -38.71 -2.07 -0.20
N ASP A 39 -39.32 -3.24 -0.34
CA ASP A 39 -39.88 -4.01 0.76
C ASP A 39 -39.00 -5.24 1.02
N ILE A 40 -38.50 -5.36 2.25
CA ILE A 40 -37.62 -6.43 2.71
C ILE A 40 -38.35 -7.23 3.79
N THR A 41 -38.52 -8.53 3.58
CA THR A 41 -39.05 -9.44 4.60
C THR A 41 -37.97 -10.42 5.04
N LEU A 42 -37.57 -10.32 6.30
CA LEU A 42 -36.64 -11.27 6.91
C LEU A 42 -37.40 -12.58 7.21
N ARG A 43 -36.81 -13.71 6.80
CA ARG A 43 -37.26 -15.06 7.14
C ARG A 43 -36.58 -15.56 8.41
N GLU A 44 -37.20 -16.52 9.09
CA GLU A 44 -36.64 -17.12 10.32
C GLU A 44 -35.28 -17.81 10.11
N ASN A 45 -34.96 -18.21 8.87
CA ASN A 45 -33.69 -18.81 8.50
C ASN A 45 -32.58 -17.79 8.17
N GLY A 46 -32.87 -16.48 8.24
CA GLY A 46 -31.92 -15.40 7.93
C GLY A 46 -31.87 -14.97 6.47
N ASP A 47 -32.61 -15.63 5.57
CA ASP A 47 -32.78 -15.13 4.20
C ASP A 47 -33.70 -13.92 4.19
N MET A 48 -33.48 -13.01 3.23
CA MET A 48 -34.35 -11.83 3.05
C MET A 48 -35.03 -11.89 1.69
N ASP A 49 -36.36 -11.86 1.69
CA ASP A 49 -37.13 -11.65 0.47
C ASP A 49 -37.26 -10.17 0.19
N VAL A 50 -36.84 -9.75 -1.00
CA VAL A 50 -36.87 -8.36 -1.44
C VAL A 50 -37.83 -8.21 -2.60
N GLU A 51 -38.68 -7.19 -2.52
CA GLU A 51 -39.43 -6.65 -3.65
C GLU A 51 -39.03 -5.17 -3.85
N GLU A 52 -38.44 -4.84 -4.99
CA GLU A 52 -38.15 -3.46 -5.38
C GLU A 52 -39.15 -2.99 -6.44
N ARG A 53 -39.72 -1.80 -6.27
CA ARG A 53 -40.61 -1.15 -7.23
C ARG A 53 -39.96 0.15 -7.70
N GLN A 54 -39.50 0.14 -8.95
CA GLN A 54 -38.78 1.26 -9.56
C GLN A 54 -39.68 1.94 -10.59
N THR A 55 -40.09 3.18 -10.31
CA THR A 55 -40.84 4.04 -11.23
C THR A 55 -39.88 5.03 -11.88
N LEU A 56 -39.54 4.78 -13.15
CA LEU A 56 -38.65 5.61 -13.95
C LEU A 56 -39.45 6.53 -14.88
N ASP A 57 -38.94 7.72 -15.12
CA ASP A 57 -39.49 8.68 -16.08
C ASP A 57 -38.46 8.96 -17.17
N PHE A 58 -38.72 8.44 -18.37
CA PHE A 58 -37.84 8.52 -19.53
C PHE A 58 -38.19 9.71 -20.42
N SER A 59 -37.19 10.43 -20.90
CA SER A 59 -37.36 11.59 -21.78
C SER A 59 -36.28 11.64 -22.87
N GLY A 60 -36.60 12.30 -23.99
CA GLY A 60 -35.74 12.32 -25.18
C GLY A 60 -35.88 11.03 -25.99
N ASP A 61 -34.75 10.46 -26.40
CA ASP A 61 -34.72 9.24 -27.21
C ASP A 61 -35.18 8.00 -26.40
N PRO A 62 -35.86 7.02 -27.03
CA PRO A 62 -36.39 5.86 -26.32
C PRO A 62 -35.31 4.98 -25.65
N PHE A 63 -35.61 4.52 -24.44
CA PHE A 63 -34.80 3.53 -23.72
C PHE A 63 -35.27 2.11 -24.04
N THR A 64 -34.34 1.15 -24.01
CA THR A 64 -34.62 -0.26 -24.35
C THR A 64 -34.11 -1.25 -23.31
N TYR A 65 -33.38 -0.79 -22.30
CA TYR A 65 -32.88 -1.62 -21.22
C TYR A 65 -32.51 -0.79 -19.99
N GLY A 66 -32.40 -1.47 -18.85
CA GLY A 66 -31.84 -0.95 -17.61
C GLY A 66 -30.98 -2.01 -16.93
N PHE A 67 -30.29 -1.60 -15.85
CA PHE A 67 -29.52 -2.52 -15.02
C PHE A 67 -29.70 -2.19 -13.53
N ARG A 68 -29.56 -3.23 -12.71
CA ARG A 68 -29.53 -3.15 -11.25
C ARG A 68 -28.33 -3.97 -10.77
N SER A 69 -27.35 -3.32 -10.17
CA SER A 69 -26.18 -3.94 -9.54
C SER A 69 -26.49 -4.28 -8.09
N ILE A 70 -25.98 -5.40 -7.59
CA ILE A 70 -26.05 -5.79 -6.17
C ILE A 70 -24.65 -6.27 -5.79
N VAL A 71 -23.99 -5.56 -4.87
CA VAL A 71 -22.69 -5.97 -4.34
C VAL A 71 -22.88 -7.22 -3.49
N THR A 72 -21.99 -8.20 -3.62
CA THR A 72 -22.01 -9.50 -2.94
C THR A 72 -20.70 -9.78 -2.21
N GLY A 73 -20.69 -10.80 -1.35
CA GLY A 73 -19.54 -11.12 -0.51
C GLY A 73 -19.42 -10.18 0.69
N SER A 74 -18.20 -10.00 1.20
CA SER A 74 -17.94 -9.18 2.39
C SER A 74 -18.30 -7.71 2.19
N ALA A 75 -18.07 -7.15 1.00
CA ALA A 75 -18.42 -5.75 0.71
C ALA A 75 -19.93 -5.51 0.67
N GLY A 76 -20.71 -6.50 0.25
CA GLY A 76 -22.17 -6.41 0.16
C GLY A 76 -22.92 -6.96 1.38
N ASN A 77 -22.22 -7.47 2.40
CA ASN A 77 -22.80 -8.16 3.56
C ASN A 77 -23.78 -9.30 3.17
N ASN A 78 -23.50 -10.05 2.10
CA ASN A 78 -24.36 -11.15 1.64
C ASN A 78 -23.60 -12.25 0.88
N GLU A 79 -24.24 -13.40 0.69
CA GLU A 79 -23.72 -14.56 -0.06
C GLU A 79 -24.25 -14.61 -1.51
N GLY A 80 -24.93 -13.56 -1.96
CA GLY A 80 -25.55 -13.43 -3.27
C GLY A 80 -27.07 -13.49 -3.23
N ILE A 81 -27.66 -13.44 -4.43
CA ILE A 81 -29.11 -13.44 -4.65
C ILE A 81 -29.58 -14.68 -5.40
N THR A 82 -30.83 -15.06 -5.17
CA THR A 82 -31.49 -16.20 -5.82
C THR A 82 -32.95 -15.85 -6.16
N ASN A 83 -33.61 -16.69 -6.97
CA ASN A 83 -35.04 -16.56 -7.30
C ASN A 83 -35.43 -15.20 -7.92
N VAL A 84 -34.55 -14.60 -8.73
CA VAL A 84 -34.80 -13.31 -9.37
C VAL A 84 -35.99 -13.40 -10.32
N ARG A 85 -36.89 -12.43 -10.22
CA ARG A 85 -38.02 -12.22 -11.13
C ARG A 85 -38.10 -10.74 -11.45
N VAL A 86 -38.43 -10.44 -12.71
CA VAL A 86 -38.65 -9.07 -13.19
C VAL A 86 -40.02 -8.99 -13.83
N ARG A 87 -40.79 -7.94 -13.52
CA ARG A 87 -42.10 -7.68 -14.14
C ARG A 87 -42.31 -6.20 -14.39
N GLU A 88 -43.18 -5.90 -15.35
CA GLU A 88 -43.68 -4.55 -15.66
C GLU A 88 -45.20 -4.60 -15.63
N GLY A 89 -45.82 -4.00 -14.61
CA GLY A 89 -47.24 -4.24 -14.32
C GLY A 89 -47.52 -5.74 -14.12
N ASP A 90 -48.40 -6.29 -14.96
CA ASP A 90 -48.77 -7.72 -14.99
C ASP A 90 -47.88 -8.56 -15.91
N ARG A 91 -46.99 -7.94 -16.71
CA ARG A 91 -46.13 -8.65 -17.65
C ARG A 91 -44.89 -9.19 -16.92
N LEU A 92 -44.78 -10.52 -16.82
CA LEU A 92 -43.57 -11.18 -16.34
C LEU A 92 -42.51 -11.26 -17.45
N TYR A 93 -41.26 -10.95 -17.11
CA TYR A 93 -40.13 -11.05 -18.03
C TYR A 93 -39.51 -12.44 -17.94
N THR A 94 -38.94 -12.92 -19.04
CA THR A 94 -38.34 -14.26 -19.12
C THR A 94 -36.81 -14.17 -19.05
N GLU A 95 -36.18 -15.03 -18.26
CA GLU A 95 -34.72 -15.10 -18.24
C GLU A 95 -34.19 -15.62 -19.59
N ALA A 96 -33.33 -14.84 -20.26
CA ALA A 96 -32.75 -15.23 -21.54
C ALA A 96 -31.36 -14.62 -21.76
N SER A 97 -30.49 -15.33 -22.48
CA SER A 97 -29.15 -14.83 -22.83
C SER A 97 -29.14 -13.84 -24.01
N ASN A 98 -30.30 -13.48 -24.54
CA ASN A 98 -30.45 -12.48 -25.60
C ASN A 98 -30.96 -11.15 -25.01
N ASN A 99 -30.81 -10.07 -25.77
CA ASN A 99 -31.25 -8.74 -25.36
C ASN A 99 -32.65 -8.41 -25.94
N ALA A 100 -33.52 -9.41 -26.07
CA ALA A 100 -34.84 -9.22 -26.66
C ALA A 100 -35.81 -8.52 -25.67
N PRO A 101 -36.74 -7.67 -26.13
CA PRO A 101 -37.73 -7.06 -25.24
C PRO A 101 -38.55 -8.08 -24.45
N GLY A 102 -38.80 -7.79 -23.17
CA GLY A 102 -39.48 -8.69 -22.24
C GLY A 102 -38.59 -9.81 -21.69
N THR A 103 -37.27 -9.67 -21.79
CA THR A 103 -36.32 -10.60 -21.17
C THR A 103 -35.47 -9.92 -20.11
N PHE A 104 -34.88 -10.73 -19.23
CA PHE A 104 -33.83 -10.29 -18.33
C PHE A 104 -32.68 -11.29 -18.32
N LYS A 105 -31.50 -10.86 -17.88
CA LYS A 105 -30.34 -11.72 -17.67
C LYS A 105 -29.62 -11.32 -16.40
N ILE A 106 -29.04 -12.31 -15.74
CA ILE A 106 -28.22 -12.13 -14.54
C ILE A 106 -26.77 -12.37 -14.94
N THR A 107 -25.86 -11.48 -14.53
CA THR A 107 -24.43 -11.61 -14.79
C THR A 107 -23.66 -11.33 -13.50
N GLN A 108 -22.63 -12.12 -13.23
CA GLN A 108 -21.74 -11.91 -12.10
C GLN A 108 -20.41 -11.37 -12.61
N GLU A 109 -20.00 -10.20 -12.14
CA GLU A 109 -18.71 -9.58 -12.44
C GLU A 109 -17.99 -9.30 -11.13
N GLY A 110 -16.94 -10.07 -10.81
CA GLY A 110 -16.28 -9.96 -9.51
C GLY A 110 -17.26 -10.18 -8.34
N SER A 111 -17.31 -9.20 -7.43
CA SER A 111 -18.21 -9.14 -6.27
C SER A 111 -19.52 -8.41 -6.55
N GLU A 112 -19.95 -8.29 -7.81
CA GLU A 112 -21.22 -7.64 -8.16
C GLU A 112 -22.09 -8.56 -9.02
N THR A 113 -23.37 -8.64 -8.67
CA THR A 113 -24.42 -9.27 -9.47
C THR A 113 -25.22 -8.21 -10.20
N PHE A 114 -25.25 -8.27 -11.53
CA PHE A 114 -26.05 -7.40 -12.37
C PHE A 114 -27.32 -8.10 -12.85
N ILE A 115 -28.46 -7.44 -12.68
CA ILE A 115 -29.73 -7.80 -13.32
C ILE A 115 -29.95 -6.80 -14.44
N TYR A 116 -29.79 -7.26 -15.70
CA TYR A 116 -30.17 -6.47 -16.87
C TYR A 116 -31.57 -6.87 -17.31
N TRP A 117 -32.45 -5.90 -17.55
CA TRP A 117 -33.76 -6.16 -18.14
C TRP A 117 -33.93 -5.35 -19.42
N TYR A 118 -34.54 -5.97 -20.42
CA TYR A 118 -34.73 -5.44 -21.77
C TYR A 118 -36.21 -5.23 -22.05
N PHE A 119 -36.56 -4.05 -22.54
CA PHE A 119 -37.95 -3.64 -22.76
C PHE A 119 -38.11 -2.99 -24.14
N GLU A 120 -39.37 -2.85 -24.57
CA GLU A 120 -39.67 -2.17 -25.83
C GLU A 120 -39.21 -0.71 -25.76
N PRO A 121 -38.76 -0.11 -26.88
CA PRO A 121 -38.37 1.30 -26.92
C PRO A 121 -39.43 2.20 -26.27
N THR A 122 -39.11 2.80 -25.13
CA THR A 122 -40.10 3.53 -24.34
C THR A 122 -39.67 4.92 -23.89
N VAL A 123 -40.67 5.77 -23.64
CA VAL A 123 -40.59 7.14 -23.13
C VAL A 123 -41.72 7.36 -22.11
N GLY A 124 -41.56 8.33 -21.22
CA GLY A 124 -42.50 8.60 -20.13
C GLY A 124 -42.32 7.65 -18.95
N GLU A 125 -43.39 7.50 -18.17
CA GLU A 125 -43.34 6.81 -16.88
C GLU A 125 -43.58 5.30 -17.02
N HIS A 126 -42.65 4.51 -16.49
CA HIS A 126 -42.74 3.06 -16.44
C HIS A 126 -42.35 2.55 -15.06
N THR A 127 -43.08 1.55 -14.57
CA THR A 127 -42.80 0.90 -13.29
C THR A 127 -42.39 -0.54 -13.49
N TYR A 128 -41.19 -0.87 -13.03
CA TYR A 128 -40.65 -2.23 -13.01
C TYR A 128 -40.61 -2.74 -11.57
N THR A 129 -40.94 -4.02 -11.39
CA THR A 129 -40.83 -4.69 -10.10
C THR A 129 -39.84 -5.83 -10.19
N PHE A 130 -38.90 -5.84 -9.25
CA PHE A 130 -37.88 -6.87 -9.09
C PHE A 130 -38.18 -7.64 -7.80
N SER A 131 -38.18 -8.96 -7.87
CA SER A 131 -38.31 -9.79 -6.67
C SER A 131 -37.14 -10.78 -6.62
N TYR A 132 -36.47 -10.89 -5.49
CA TYR A 132 -35.34 -11.82 -5.31
C TYR A 132 -35.14 -12.15 -3.83
N THR A 133 -34.42 -13.23 -3.56
CA THR A 133 -34.06 -13.64 -2.19
C THR A 133 -32.57 -13.45 -1.98
N ILE A 134 -32.20 -12.62 -1.00
CA ILE A 134 -30.82 -12.42 -0.54
C ILE A 134 -30.45 -13.55 0.42
N LYS A 135 -29.26 -14.13 0.23
CA LYS A 135 -28.68 -15.16 1.09
C LYS A 135 -27.67 -14.56 2.06
N GLY A 136 -27.73 -14.96 3.32
CA GLY A 136 -26.76 -14.55 4.33
C GLY A 136 -26.67 -13.02 4.53
N GLY A 137 -27.79 -12.30 4.37
CA GLY A 137 -27.85 -10.83 4.47
C GLY A 137 -27.92 -10.28 5.90
N VAL A 138 -27.85 -11.15 6.90
CA VAL A 138 -27.85 -10.79 8.32
C VAL A 138 -26.45 -11.02 8.89
N ARG A 139 -25.86 -9.95 9.43
CA ARG A 139 -24.66 -10.06 10.26
C ARG A 139 -25.06 -10.63 11.61
N VAL A 140 -24.53 -11.78 11.97
CA VAL A 140 -24.88 -12.46 13.22
C VAL A 140 -24.04 -11.89 14.35
N GLY A 141 -24.72 -11.44 15.42
CA GLY A 141 -24.09 -10.91 16.62
C GLY A 141 -23.37 -11.98 17.45
N THR A 142 -22.97 -11.58 18.65
CA THR A 142 -22.41 -12.44 19.69
C THR A 142 -23.36 -12.52 20.88
N LEU A 143 -23.05 -13.38 21.86
CA LEU A 143 -23.79 -13.47 23.12
C LEU A 143 -23.43 -12.35 24.11
N ASP A 144 -22.56 -11.42 23.73
CA ASP A 144 -22.14 -10.32 24.59
C ASP A 144 -23.26 -9.28 24.73
N GLU A 145 -23.36 -8.65 25.91
CA GLU A 145 -24.37 -7.63 26.15
C GLU A 145 -24.24 -6.46 25.16
N GLY A 146 -25.37 -6.05 24.57
CA GLY A 146 -25.42 -5.01 23.53
C GLY A 146 -25.12 -5.51 22.11
N SER A 147 -24.68 -6.76 21.95
CA SER A 147 -24.52 -7.40 20.64
C SER A 147 -25.87 -7.88 20.10
N GLY A 148 -26.10 -7.67 18.82
CA GLY A 148 -27.35 -8.02 18.15
C GLY A 148 -27.11 -8.50 16.73
N ASP A 149 -28.10 -9.21 16.20
CA ASP A 149 -28.14 -9.55 14.79
C ASP A 149 -28.55 -8.31 14.00
N GLN A 150 -27.87 -8.04 12.89
CA GLN A 150 -27.99 -6.78 12.18
C GLN A 150 -28.24 -7.02 10.69
N ILE A 151 -29.26 -6.34 10.16
CA ILE A 151 -29.41 -6.11 8.72
C ILE A 151 -28.77 -4.76 8.44
N TYR A 152 -27.75 -4.73 7.59
CA TYR A 152 -27.20 -3.52 7.00
C TYR A 152 -27.24 -3.71 5.49
N TRP A 153 -28.11 -2.97 4.80
CA TRP A 153 -28.39 -3.20 3.40
C TRP A 153 -28.28 -1.91 2.58
N THR A 154 -27.51 -1.98 1.49
CA THR A 154 -27.47 -0.94 0.46
C THR A 154 -28.71 -1.05 -0.40
N VAL A 155 -29.69 -0.20 -0.10
CA VAL A 155 -30.99 -0.21 -0.76
C VAL A 155 -30.88 0.39 -2.15
N ILE A 156 -30.21 1.53 -2.27
CA ILE A 156 -29.90 2.18 -3.53
C ILE A 156 -28.37 2.29 -3.65
N PRO A 157 -27.75 1.71 -4.69
CA PRO A 157 -26.30 1.72 -4.87
C PRO A 157 -25.83 3.08 -5.38
N ASP A 158 -24.55 3.40 -5.18
CA ASP A 158 -23.91 4.64 -5.61
C ASP A 158 -23.68 4.74 -7.14
N ASP A 159 -23.69 3.60 -7.85
CA ASP A 159 -23.51 3.50 -9.30
C ASP A 159 -24.76 3.86 -10.13
N HIS A 160 -25.85 4.27 -9.48
CA HIS A 160 -27.09 4.66 -10.14
C HIS A 160 -26.88 5.89 -11.06
N PRO A 161 -27.10 5.80 -12.38
CA PRO A 161 -26.70 6.83 -13.37
C PRO A 161 -27.56 8.11 -13.37
N ALA A 162 -28.62 8.19 -12.58
CA ALA A 162 -29.55 9.32 -12.55
C ALA A 162 -30.15 9.47 -11.15
N ARG A 163 -30.53 10.69 -10.77
CA ARG A 163 -31.11 10.96 -9.43
C ARG A 163 -32.34 10.10 -9.11
N VAL A 164 -32.54 9.83 -7.83
CA VAL A 164 -33.76 9.23 -7.27
C VAL A 164 -34.53 10.29 -6.50
N GLN A 165 -35.74 10.64 -6.91
CA GLN A 165 -36.50 11.74 -6.30
C GLN A 165 -37.02 11.42 -4.90
N ALA A 166 -37.54 10.20 -4.71
CA ALA A 166 -38.06 9.72 -3.45
C ALA A 166 -37.88 8.20 -3.32
N SER A 167 -37.77 7.72 -2.09
CA SER A 167 -37.67 6.29 -1.78
C SER A 167 -38.35 6.01 -0.45
N ARG A 168 -39.14 4.94 -0.40
CA ARG A 168 -39.64 4.34 0.83
C ARG A 168 -39.08 2.92 0.97
N VAL A 169 -38.50 2.63 2.11
CA VAL A 169 -37.95 1.30 2.42
C VAL A 169 -38.69 0.73 3.62
N THR A 170 -39.22 -0.47 3.50
CA THR A 170 -39.87 -1.17 4.61
C THR A 170 -39.09 -2.44 4.93
N ILE A 171 -38.69 -2.60 6.19
CA ILE A 171 -38.14 -3.87 6.69
C ILE A 171 -39.14 -4.51 7.63
N ARG A 172 -39.47 -5.77 7.34
CA ARG A 172 -40.37 -6.59 8.14
C ARG A 172 -39.62 -7.74 8.78
N LEU A 173 -39.56 -7.73 10.11
CA LEU A 173 -39.00 -8.82 10.90
C LEU A 173 -40.00 -9.99 11.02
N PRO A 174 -39.58 -11.22 11.36
CA PRO A 174 -40.50 -12.33 11.66
C PRO A 174 -41.40 -12.05 12.86
N GLU A 175 -42.41 -12.89 13.06
CA GLU A 175 -43.23 -12.83 14.27
C GLU A 175 -42.36 -13.17 15.51
N GLY A 176 -42.56 -12.44 16.62
CA GLY A 176 -41.76 -12.62 17.84
C GLY A 176 -40.38 -11.93 17.82
N VAL A 177 -40.02 -11.24 16.73
CA VAL A 177 -38.77 -10.47 16.60
C VAL A 177 -39.10 -8.99 16.46
N ALA A 178 -38.46 -8.16 17.28
CA ALA A 178 -38.59 -6.71 17.27
C ALA A 178 -37.20 -6.06 17.20
N ALA A 179 -37.13 -4.87 16.62
CA ALA A 179 -35.92 -4.04 16.64
C ALA A 179 -35.48 -3.82 18.10
N GLN A 180 -34.17 -3.92 18.34
CA GLN A 180 -33.57 -3.72 19.65
C GLN A 180 -33.62 -2.24 20.01
N GLN A 181 -33.81 -1.91 21.29
CA GLN A 181 -33.73 -0.55 21.80
C GLN A 181 -32.36 -0.27 22.43
N TYR A 182 -31.94 1.00 22.47
CA TYR A 182 -30.79 1.37 23.28
C TYR A 182 -31.09 1.14 24.76
N THR A 183 -30.06 0.75 25.51
CA THR A 183 -30.17 0.59 26.97
C THR A 183 -30.65 1.89 27.60
N ASP A 184 -31.67 1.80 28.45
CA ASP A 184 -32.28 2.92 29.18
C ASP A 184 -32.96 4.00 28.30
N THR A 185 -33.26 3.73 27.02
CA THR A 185 -34.07 4.62 26.18
C THR A 185 -35.23 3.89 25.51
N THR A 186 -36.11 4.66 24.85
CA THR A 186 -37.18 4.14 23.99
C THR A 186 -36.78 4.08 22.52
N ASP A 187 -35.56 4.53 22.19
CA ASP A 187 -35.10 4.66 20.81
C ASP A 187 -34.62 3.30 20.30
N TYR A 188 -35.05 2.96 19.08
CA TYR A 188 -34.64 1.73 18.42
C TYR A 188 -33.25 1.87 17.79
N LEU A 189 -32.49 0.77 17.76
CA LEU A 189 -31.20 0.62 17.07
C LEU A 189 -31.42 0.48 15.56
N VAL A 190 -31.98 1.52 14.97
CA VAL A 190 -32.22 1.70 13.54
C VAL A 190 -31.44 2.92 13.07
N ALA A 191 -30.97 2.90 11.83
CA ALA A 191 -30.29 4.05 11.23
C ALA A 191 -30.40 4.01 9.71
N ALA A 192 -30.23 5.19 9.10
CA ALA A 192 -30.12 5.37 7.67
C ALA A 192 -28.82 6.11 7.36
N TYR A 193 -28.19 5.78 6.24
CA TYR A 193 -26.93 6.37 5.80
C TYR A 193 -27.05 6.81 4.34
N THR A 194 -26.44 7.96 4.02
CA THR A 194 -26.30 8.45 2.66
C THR A 194 -24.82 8.71 2.38
N GLY A 195 -24.27 8.09 1.33
CA GLY A 195 -22.84 8.23 0.99
C GLY A 195 -21.89 7.79 2.12
N GLY A 196 -22.30 6.81 2.93
CA GLY A 196 -21.51 6.29 4.05
C GLY A 196 -21.57 7.09 5.36
N ALA A 197 -22.34 8.18 5.44
CA ALA A 197 -22.56 8.95 6.66
C ALA A 197 -24.01 8.83 7.13
N GLU A 198 -24.23 8.83 8.46
CA GLU A 198 -25.58 8.75 9.03
C GLU A 198 -26.41 9.97 8.61
N ASP A 199 -27.59 9.71 8.06
CA ASP A 199 -28.46 10.72 7.44
C ASP A 199 -29.70 10.97 8.30
N GLY A 200 -29.61 11.98 9.16
CA GLY A 200 -30.73 12.42 10.00
C GLY A 200 -31.89 13.11 9.24
N THR A 201 -31.81 13.24 7.91
CA THR A 201 -32.93 13.77 7.10
C THR A 201 -33.92 12.70 6.68
N VAL A 202 -33.57 11.42 6.83
CA VAL A 202 -34.45 10.29 6.58
C VAL A 202 -35.39 10.11 7.76
N VAL A 203 -36.69 10.08 7.50
CA VAL A 203 -37.70 9.84 8.54
C VAL A 203 -37.75 8.33 8.78
N ILE A 204 -37.49 7.91 10.02
CA ILE A 204 -37.55 6.52 10.42
C ILE A 204 -38.75 6.32 11.35
N ASP A 205 -39.67 5.45 10.95
CA ASP A 205 -40.85 5.08 11.71
C ASP A 205 -40.78 3.61 12.08
N VAL A 206 -40.99 3.29 13.35
CA VAL A 206 -41.00 1.92 13.88
C VAL A 206 -42.38 1.69 14.51
N GLU A 207 -43.11 0.70 14.00
CA GLU A 207 -44.41 0.34 14.58
C GLU A 207 -44.28 -0.03 16.07
N GLU A 208 -45.35 0.12 16.86
CA GLU A 208 -45.36 -0.19 18.30
C GLU A 208 -44.88 -1.62 18.64
N ASN A 209 -45.08 -2.56 17.70
CA ASN A 209 -44.63 -3.95 17.84
C ASN A 209 -43.13 -4.14 17.54
N GLY A 210 -42.42 -3.10 17.08
CA GLY A 210 -41.00 -3.10 16.71
C GLY A 210 -40.66 -3.94 15.46
N ARG A 211 -41.66 -4.47 14.75
CA ARG A 211 -41.50 -5.47 13.69
C ARG A 211 -41.40 -4.84 12.29
N PHE A 212 -42.10 -3.74 12.08
CA PHE A 212 -42.11 -3.01 10.82
C PHE A 212 -41.35 -1.70 11.01
N ILE A 213 -40.30 -1.54 10.21
CA ILE A 213 -39.45 -0.37 10.22
C ILE A 213 -39.53 0.27 8.84
N THR A 214 -39.98 1.52 8.77
CA THR A 214 -40.12 2.28 7.54
C THR A 214 -39.10 3.41 7.51
N TYR A 215 -38.37 3.52 6.41
CA TYR A 215 -37.44 4.61 6.13
C TYR A 215 -38.00 5.41 4.97
N GLU A 216 -38.28 6.68 5.18
CA GLU A 216 -38.82 7.57 4.16
C GLU A 216 -37.82 8.67 3.82
N ARG A 217 -37.43 8.71 2.54
CA ARG A 217 -36.60 9.75 1.98
C ARG A 217 -37.44 10.67 1.10
N ALA A 218 -37.69 11.89 1.57
CA ALA A 218 -38.44 12.91 0.84
C ALA A 218 -37.56 13.83 -0.04
N PHE A 219 -36.24 13.80 0.16
CA PHE A 219 -35.29 14.57 -0.65
C PHE A 219 -34.68 13.72 -1.76
N PRO A 220 -34.33 14.32 -2.91
CA PRO A 220 -33.65 13.58 -3.96
C PRO A 220 -32.29 13.03 -3.52
N LEU A 221 -32.02 11.77 -3.85
CA LEU A 221 -30.68 11.17 -3.82
C LEU A 221 -29.96 11.50 -5.14
N LEU A 222 -28.73 12.00 -5.05
CA LEU A 222 -27.93 12.40 -6.21
C LEU A 222 -27.04 11.25 -6.69
N VAL A 223 -26.64 11.32 -7.96
CA VAL A 223 -25.72 10.36 -8.57
C VAL A 223 -24.42 10.30 -7.77
N GLY A 224 -23.96 9.09 -7.45
CA GLY A 224 -22.75 8.85 -6.67
C GLY A 224 -22.98 8.68 -5.17
N ASP A 225 -24.18 8.94 -4.65
CA ASP A 225 -24.52 8.68 -3.25
C ASP A 225 -25.21 7.31 -3.11
N SER A 226 -24.76 6.47 -2.19
CA SER A 226 -25.51 5.29 -1.76
C SER A 226 -26.62 5.68 -0.79
N PHE A 227 -27.67 4.85 -0.69
CA PHE A 227 -28.62 4.90 0.41
C PHE A 227 -28.68 3.54 1.10
N ASP A 228 -28.21 3.52 2.35
CA ASP A 228 -28.11 2.33 3.18
C ASP A 228 -29.05 2.42 4.38
N VAL A 229 -29.61 1.28 4.79
CA VAL A 229 -30.45 1.19 5.98
C VAL A 229 -29.91 0.13 6.93
N ARG A 230 -30.10 0.35 8.23
CA ARG A 230 -29.68 -0.56 9.27
C ARG A 230 -30.80 -0.80 10.27
N VAL A 231 -31.06 -2.07 10.57
CA VAL A 231 -31.84 -2.48 11.75
C VAL A 231 -31.07 -3.52 12.53
N GLN A 232 -31.00 -3.35 13.85
CA GLN A 232 -30.47 -4.35 14.77
C GLN A 232 -31.61 -4.95 15.60
N PHE A 233 -31.57 -6.26 15.82
CA PHE A 233 -32.49 -7.00 16.69
C PHE A 233 -31.70 -7.92 17.62
N PRO A 234 -32.27 -8.34 18.77
CA PRO A 234 -31.55 -9.13 19.75
C PRO A 234 -31.02 -10.45 19.18
N HIS A 235 -29.75 -10.75 19.46
CA HIS A 235 -29.12 -12.00 19.02
C HIS A 235 -29.76 -13.23 19.69
N GLY A 236 -29.88 -14.32 18.94
CA GLY A 236 -30.36 -15.61 19.45
C GLY A 236 -31.89 -15.79 19.47
N LEU A 237 -32.66 -14.80 19.01
CA LEU A 237 -34.11 -14.95 18.79
C LEU A 237 -34.43 -15.84 17.58
N LEU A 238 -33.56 -15.78 16.56
CA LEU A 238 -33.65 -16.59 15.35
C LEU A 238 -32.42 -17.50 15.28
N ASN A 239 -32.61 -18.72 14.76
CA ASN A 239 -31.51 -19.66 14.54
C ASN A 239 -30.85 -19.41 13.18
N ILE A 240 -30.24 -18.23 13.02
CA ILE A 240 -29.59 -17.80 11.78
C ILE A 240 -28.15 -18.35 11.76
N PRO A 241 -27.75 -19.12 10.72
CA PRO A 241 -26.38 -19.55 10.59
C PRO A 241 -25.47 -18.35 10.29
N LYS A 242 -24.29 -18.29 10.91
CA LYS A 242 -23.28 -17.27 10.60
C LYS A 242 -22.88 -17.35 9.12
N PRO A 243 -23.01 -16.26 8.33
CA PRO A 243 -22.62 -16.27 6.93
C PRO A 243 -21.13 -16.54 6.70
N ALA A 244 -20.80 -17.07 5.52
CA ALA A 244 -19.45 -17.36 5.11
C ALA A 244 -18.60 -16.09 4.92
N TRP A 245 -19.21 -14.99 4.47
CA TRP A 245 -18.51 -13.70 4.31
C TRP A 245 -18.06 -13.15 5.68
N GLN A 246 -18.93 -13.21 6.69
CA GLN A 246 -18.62 -12.78 8.06
C GLN A 246 -17.53 -13.68 8.67
N SER A 247 -17.64 -14.99 8.47
CA SER A 247 -16.63 -15.94 8.97
C SER A 247 -15.25 -15.74 8.33
N ARG A 248 -15.19 -15.27 7.08
CA ARG A 248 -13.93 -14.93 6.40
C ARG A 248 -13.33 -13.64 6.94
N GLU A 249 -14.15 -12.62 7.15
CA GLU A 249 -13.77 -11.34 7.77
C GLU A 249 -13.16 -11.58 9.16
N GLU A 250 -13.85 -12.30 10.05
CA GLU A 250 -13.36 -12.63 11.39
C GLU A 250 -12.01 -13.38 11.37
N ARG A 251 -11.84 -14.35 10.45
CA ARG A 251 -10.57 -15.06 10.29
C ARG A 251 -9.45 -14.13 9.80
N SER A 252 -9.79 -13.21 8.91
CA SER A 252 -8.87 -12.21 8.37
C SER A 252 -8.38 -11.27 9.46
N ASP A 253 -9.28 -10.81 10.33
CA ASP A 253 -8.96 -9.93 11.47
C ASP A 253 -8.08 -10.63 12.50
N VAL A 254 -8.38 -11.88 12.84
CA VAL A 254 -7.55 -12.69 13.75
C VAL A 254 -6.15 -12.89 13.16
N ALA A 255 -6.06 -13.25 11.88
CA ALA A 255 -4.79 -13.42 11.20
C ALA A 255 -4.00 -12.09 11.12
N GLY A 256 -4.68 -10.98 10.81
CA GLY A 256 -4.09 -9.63 10.80
C GLY A 256 -3.54 -9.23 12.16
N THR A 257 -4.29 -9.51 13.23
CA THR A 257 -3.85 -9.27 14.61
C THR A 257 -2.59 -10.08 14.95
N PHE A 258 -2.54 -11.35 14.53
CA PHE A 258 -1.36 -12.20 14.75
C PHE A 258 -0.14 -11.73 13.95
N ILE A 259 -0.32 -11.34 12.68
CA ILE A 259 0.74 -10.77 11.84
C ILE A 259 1.25 -9.46 12.44
N LEU A 260 0.35 -8.59 12.92
CA LEU A 260 0.71 -7.35 13.60
C LEU A 260 1.54 -7.65 14.85
N ALA A 261 1.13 -8.62 15.67
CA ALA A 261 1.88 -9.03 16.86
C ALA A 261 3.29 -9.53 16.50
N ILE A 262 3.44 -10.30 15.42
CA ILE A 262 4.76 -10.71 14.89
C ILE A 262 5.57 -9.49 14.45
N GLY A 263 4.96 -8.56 13.70
CA GLY A 263 5.62 -7.34 13.25
C GLY A 263 6.16 -6.50 14.42
N VAL A 264 5.34 -6.28 15.45
CA VAL A 264 5.75 -5.59 16.68
C VAL A 264 6.85 -6.34 17.41
N PHE A 265 6.72 -7.67 17.55
CA PHE A 265 7.74 -8.50 18.17
C PHE A 265 9.09 -8.38 17.44
N LEU A 266 9.11 -8.46 16.11
CA LEU A 266 10.30 -8.28 15.29
C LEU A 266 10.87 -6.86 15.38
N ALA A 267 10.00 -5.84 15.46
CA ALA A 267 10.41 -4.44 15.57
C ALA A 267 11.16 -4.16 16.89
N VAL A 268 10.84 -4.89 17.95
CA VAL A 268 11.54 -4.80 19.24
C VAL A 268 12.77 -5.71 19.26
N THR A 269 12.58 -6.99 18.95
CA THR A 269 13.63 -8.01 19.11
C THR A 269 14.76 -7.89 18.10
N GLY A 270 14.49 -7.46 16.87
CA GLY A 270 15.51 -7.26 15.84
C GLY A 270 16.55 -6.20 16.25
N PRO A 271 16.15 -4.93 16.46
CA PRO A 271 17.06 -3.88 16.92
C PRO A 271 17.71 -4.19 18.27
N LEU A 272 16.95 -4.74 19.22
CA LEU A 272 17.50 -5.14 20.52
C LEU A 272 18.57 -6.23 20.36
N GLY A 273 18.35 -7.20 19.48
CA GLY A 273 19.32 -8.25 19.16
C GLY A 273 20.62 -7.69 18.57
N VAL A 274 20.51 -6.70 17.66
CA VAL A 274 21.67 -5.97 17.13
C VAL A 274 22.40 -5.23 18.24
N LEU A 275 21.67 -4.53 19.12
CA LEU A 275 22.25 -3.79 20.24
C LEU A 275 22.97 -4.71 21.24
N VAL A 276 22.37 -5.84 21.60
CA VAL A 276 22.97 -6.84 22.49
C VAL A 276 24.22 -7.45 21.84
N MET A 277 24.17 -7.75 20.55
CA MET A 277 25.33 -8.25 19.80
C MET A 277 26.48 -7.24 19.76
N TRP A 278 26.17 -5.97 19.50
CA TRP A 278 27.15 -4.89 19.56
C TRP A 278 27.72 -4.72 20.96
N TYR A 279 26.88 -4.72 22.00
CA TYR A 279 27.32 -4.62 23.38
C TYR A 279 28.24 -5.77 23.81
N ALA A 280 27.92 -7.00 23.41
CA ALA A 280 28.63 -8.20 23.85
C ALA A 280 29.90 -8.51 23.04
N ARG A 281 29.97 -8.10 21.76
CA ARG A 281 31.06 -8.49 20.85
C ARG A 281 31.63 -7.36 20.00
N GLY A 282 30.95 -6.22 19.90
CA GLY A 282 31.38 -5.08 19.09
C GLY A 282 32.07 -3.98 19.88
N ARG A 283 31.95 -3.96 21.21
CA ARG A 283 32.63 -2.94 22.04
C ARG A 283 34.12 -3.22 22.15
N ASP A 284 34.92 -2.18 21.94
CA ASP A 284 36.34 -2.20 22.23
C ASP A 284 36.58 -2.56 23.70
N PRO A 285 37.55 -3.45 23.99
CA PRO A 285 37.88 -3.80 25.35
C PRO A 285 38.36 -2.55 26.10
N GLN A 286 37.73 -2.26 27.24
CA GLN A 286 38.20 -1.22 28.14
C GLN A 286 39.52 -1.71 28.75
N VAL A 287 40.63 -1.18 28.25
CA VAL A 287 41.94 -1.37 28.86
C VAL A 287 42.01 -0.44 30.07
N ASP A 288 42.26 -0.99 31.25
CA ASP A 288 42.61 -0.19 32.43
C ASP A 288 43.82 0.67 32.05
N LEU A 289 43.65 1.99 32.12
CA LEU A 289 44.71 2.97 31.85
C LEU A 289 45.81 2.78 32.91
N ILE A 290 46.76 1.90 32.62
CA ILE A 290 48.05 1.88 33.29
C ILE A 290 48.78 3.11 32.75
N VAL A 291 48.60 4.26 33.39
CA VAL A 291 49.28 5.51 33.04
C VAL A 291 50.78 5.25 33.16
N PRO A 292 51.55 5.21 32.05
CA PRO A 292 52.99 5.12 32.15
C PRO A 292 53.50 6.50 32.60
N GLU A 293 54.44 6.47 33.53
CA GLU A 293 55.29 7.60 33.87
C GLU A 293 56.04 8.05 32.59
N TYR A 294 55.53 9.11 31.94
CA TYR A 294 56.14 9.85 30.83
C TYR A 294 56.96 9.01 29.81
N LEU A 295 56.34 8.59 28.70
CA LEU A 295 57.07 7.96 27.59
C LEU A 295 57.74 9.03 26.71
N SER A 296 59.07 9.11 26.75
CA SER A 296 59.88 10.02 25.93
C SER A 296 60.12 9.52 24.50
N GLU A 297 59.91 8.23 24.24
CA GLU A 297 60.08 7.59 22.94
C GLU A 297 58.85 6.74 22.61
N PRO A 298 58.50 6.60 21.31
CA PRO A 298 57.38 5.75 20.91
C PRO A 298 57.63 4.29 21.29
N PRO A 299 56.58 3.53 21.64
CA PRO A 299 56.71 2.15 22.12
C PRO A 299 57.17 1.17 21.04
N ASP A 300 57.04 1.52 19.75
CA ASP A 300 57.44 0.71 18.60
C ASP A 300 57.79 1.61 17.40
N ASP A 301 58.58 1.10 16.46
CA ASP A 301 58.98 1.73 15.19
C ASP A 301 57.93 1.57 14.08
N LEU A 302 56.66 1.36 14.46
CA LEU A 302 55.57 1.19 13.51
C LEU A 302 55.38 2.47 12.67
N PRO A 303 55.15 2.35 11.35
CA PRO A 303 54.93 3.50 10.50
C PRO A 303 53.72 4.31 10.97
N PRO A 304 53.77 5.66 10.91
CA PRO A 304 52.68 6.51 11.35
C PRO A 304 51.33 6.17 10.70
N ALA A 305 51.34 5.74 9.43
CA ALA A 305 50.14 5.33 8.71
C ALA A 305 49.49 4.05 9.29
N VAL A 306 50.30 3.12 9.79
CA VAL A 306 49.81 1.88 10.42
C VAL A 306 49.22 2.20 11.79
N ILE A 307 49.83 3.12 12.55
CA ILE A 307 49.33 3.57 13.85
C ILE A 307 48.04 4.38 13.69
N GLY A 308 48.00 5.34 12.77
CA GLY A 308 46.79 6.12 12.50
C GLY A 308 45.61 5.21 12.18
N THR A 309 45.80 4.27 11.27
CA THR A 309 44.77 3.26 10.92
C THR A 309 44.47 2.27 12.05
N LEU A 310 45.35 2.07 13.03
CA LEU A 310 45.05 1.24 14.19
C LEU A 310 44.16 1.97 15.20
N VAL A 311 44.33 3.29 15.35
CA VAL A 311 43.66 4.09 16.38
C VAL A 311 42.16 4.22 16.12
N ASP A 312 41.76 4.45 14.86
CA ASP A 312 40.36 4.67 14.48
C ASP A 312 39.82 3.61 13.48
N GLU A 313 40.63 2.59 13.22
CA GLU A 313 40.36 1.52 12.25
C GLU A 313 40.09 2.01 10.82
N GLN A 314 40.52 3.22 10.48
CA GLN A 314 40.30 3.86 9.19
C GLN A 314 41.61 4.28 8.55
N ALA A 315 41.77 3.97 7.27
CA ALA A 315 42.90 4.48 6.49
C ALA A 315 42.51 5.83 5.86
N ASP A 316 42.53 6.87 6.67
CA ASP A 316 42.16 8.22 6.28
C ASP A 316 43.25 8.88 5.45
N MET A 317 42.89 10.02 4.83
CA MET A 317 43.85 10.75 4.01
C MET A 317 45.04 11.24 4.84
N SER A 318 44.83 11.63 6.09
CA SER A 318 45.90 12.00 7.03
C SER A 318 46.92 10.87 7.20
N ASP A 319 46.46 9.63 7.39
CA ASP A 319 47.32 8.48 7.61
C ASP A 319 48.08 8.12 6.33
N ILE A 320 47.40 8.18 5.19
CA ILE A 320 48.01 7.96 3.89
C ILE A 320 49.07 9.02 3.61
N MET A 321 48.80 10.29 3.93
CA MET A 321 49.78 11.38 3.75
C MET A 321 50.95 11.28 4.73
N SER A 322 50.77 10.66 5.90
CA SER A 322 51.87 10.40 6.83
C SER A 322 52.95 9.48 6.23
N ILE A 323 52.59 8.63 5.26
CA ILE A 323 53.54 7.80 4.49
C ILE A 323 54.56 8.68 3.78
N LEU A 324 54.13 9.82 3.19
CA LEU A 324 55.03 10.75 2.52
C LEU A 324 56.08 11.30 3.47
N LEU A 325 55.64 11.75 4.65
CA LEU A 325 56.53 12.33 5.66
C LEU A 325 57.51 11.29 6.19
N ASP A 326 57.05 10.06 6.43
CA ASP A 326 57.91 8.98 6.91
C ASP A 326 58.89 8.47 5.84
N LEU A 327 58.49 8.45 4.56
CA LEU A 327 59.39 8.17 3.44
C LEU A 327 60.44 9.27 3.26
N ALA A 328 60.06 10.54 3.45
CA ALA A 328 60.99 11.67 3.40
C ALA A 328 61.99 11.62 4.55
N ARG A 329 61.52 11.36 5.77
CA ARG A 329 62.37 11.17 6.97
C ARG A 329 63.38 10.03 6.77
N ARG A 330 62.97 8.94 6.12
CA ARG A 330 63.85 7.80 5.79
C ARG A 330 64.69 8.03 4.52
N GLY A 331 64.59 9.17 3.84
CA GLY A 331 65.43 9.53 2.70
C GLY A 331 65.09 8.81 1.38
N TYR A 332 63.82 8.42 1.18
CA TYR A 332 63.35 7.84 -0.08
C TYR A 332 62.79 8.89 -1.06
N VAL A 333 62.32 10.02 -0.53
CA VAL A 333 61.71 11.12 -1.29
C VAL A 333 62.20 12.45 -0.71
N THR A 334 62.56 13.39 -1.58
CA THR A 334 62.82 14.78 -1.19
C THR A 334 61.63 15.64 -1.58
N ILE A 335 61.21 16.52 -0.67
CA ILE A 335 60.14 17.49 -0.89
C ILE A 335 60.79 18.87 -1.03
N THR A 336 60.67 19.46 -2.22
CA THR A 336 61.19 20.81 -2.50
C THR A 336 60.02 21.75 -2.72
N GLU A 337 60.02 22.89 -2.03
CA GLU A 337 59.05 23.95 -2.23
C GLU A 337 59.49 24.86 -3.39
N GLU A 338 58.60 25.05 -4.38
CA GLU A 338 58.82 25.93 -5.52
C GLU A 338 57.65 26.92 -5.62
N GLU A 339 57.90 28.22 -5.43
CA GLU A 339 56.96 29.36 -5.48
C GLU A 339 55.51 29.12 -4.99
N ARG A 340 54.71 28.33 -5.73
CA ARG A 340 53.29 28.03 -5.48
C ARG A 340 52.95 26.52 -5.54
N THR A 341 53.92 25.62 -5.53
CA THR A 341 53.73 24.17 -5.57
C THR A 341 54.84 23.42 -4.84
N HIS A 342 54.57 22.16 -4.48
CA HIS A 342 55.61 21.24 -4.03
C HIS A 342 56.05 20.34 -5.19
N ARG A 343 57.37 20.07 -5.24
CA ARG A 343 58.01 19.09 -6.12
C ARG A 343 58.46 17.90 -5.27
N PHE A 344 58.17 16.71 -5.76
CA PHE A 344 58.59 15.44 -5.16
C PHE A 344 59.64 14.79 -6.06
N THR A 345 60.81 14.49 -5.51
CA THR A 345 61.92 13.85 -6.23
C THR A 345 62.29 12.54 -5.54
N ARG A 346 62.44 11.46 -6.32
CA ARG A 346 62.89 10.16 -5.82
C ARG A 346 64.40 10.16 -5.58
N THR A 347 64.83 9.57 -4.48
CA THR A 347 66.27 9.35 -4.20
C THR A 347 66.74 7.99 -4.74
N ASP A 348 68.05 7.83 -4.98
CA ASP A 348 68.68 6.56 -5.42
C ASP A 348 68.69 5.44 -4.35
N LYS A 349 68.00 5.65 -3.22
CA LYS A 349 67.95 4.69 -2.12
C LYS A 349 67.21 3.42 -2.54
N ASN A 350 67.76 2.26 -2.18
CA ASN A 350 67.20 0.97 -2.56
C ASN A 350 65.84 0.73 -1.90
N GLN A 351 64.82 0.40 -2.71
CA GLN A 351 63.43 0.19 -2.27
C GLN A 351 63.15 -1.21 -1.68
N LYS A 352 64.18 -2.02 -1.42
CA LYS A 352 64.03 -3.38 -0.86
C LYS A 352 63.30 -3.37 0.48
N ASP A 353 63.62 -2.39 1.33
CA ASP A 353 63.09 -2.30 2.70
C ASP A 353 61.68 -1.68 2.77
N LEU A 354 61.13 -1.25 1.64
CA LEU A 354 59.78 -0.66 1.61
C LEU A 354 58.69 -1.73 1.69
N ARG A 355 57.70 -1.46 2.53
CA ARG A 355 56.49 -2.26 2.69
C ARG A 355 55.59 -2.18 1.45
N PRO A 356 54.66 -3.12 1.24
CA PRO A 356 53.81 -3.14 0.04
C PRO A 356 53.00 -1.84 -0.17
N PHE A 357 52.42 -1.28 0.89
CA PHE A 357 51.66 -0.02 0.83
C PHE A 357 52.55 1.19 0.50
N GLU A 358 53.79 1.22 1.02
CA GLU A 358 54.78 2.28 0.76
C GLU A 358 55.24 2.27 -0.70
N LYS A 359 55.47 1.07 -1.27
CA LYS A 359 55.79 0.90 -2.70
C LYS A 359 54.65 1.37 -3.58
N SER A 360 53.41 1.04 -3.22
CA SER A 360 52.22 1.50 -3.95
C SER A 360 52.04 3.02 -3.84
N PHE A 361 52.28 3.60 -2.65
CA PHE A 361 52.23 5.04 -2.43
C PHE A 361 53.28 5.76 -3.27
N LEU A 362 54.55 5.32 -3.23
CA LEU A 362 55.64 5.90 -4.00
C LEU A 362 55.36 5.86 -5.51
N ARG A 363 54.82 4.74 -6.00
CA ARG A 363 54.40 4.59 -7.40
C ARG A 363 53.21 5.50 -7.75
N ALA A 364 52.27 5.69 -6.84
CA ALA A 364 51.14 6.60 -7.04
C ALA A 364 51.59 8.07 -7.06
N LEU A 365 52.55 8.42 -6.21
CA LEU A 365 53.11 9.76 -6.09
C LEU A 365 53.87 10.16 -7.38
N LEU A 366 54.84 9.34 -7.79
CA LEU A 366 55.80 9.69 -8.85
C LEU A 366 55.46 9.08 -10.22
N GLY A 367 54.63 8.04 -10.27
CA GLY A 367 54.32 7.31 -11.49
C GLY A 367 55.56 6.57 -12.04
N THR A 368 55.82 6.75 -13.34
CA THR A 368 57.03 6.26 -14.02
C THR A 368 58.17 7.29 -14.04
N LYS A 369 57.93 8.50 -13.54
CA LYS A 369 58.92 9.60 -13.52
C LYS A 369 59.75 9.55 -12.24
N ASP A 370 60.95 10.13 -12.29
CA ASP A 370 61.80 10.34 -11.11
C ASP A 370 61.41 11.60 -10.32
N GLU A 371 60.74 12.54 -10.97
CA GLU A 371 60.23 13.77 -10.35
C GLU A 371 58.80 14.07 -10.80
N ARG A 372 58.01 14.65 -9.88
CA ARG A 372 56.64 15.10 -10.18
C ARG A 372 56.22 16.27 -9.31
N THR A 373 55.47 17.21 -9.89
CA THR A 373 54.86 18.32 -9.15
C THR A 373 53.48 17.96 -8.63
N LEU A 374 53.05 18.61 -7.54
CA LEU A 374 51.72 18.42 -6.94
C LEU A 374 50.58 18.65 -7.95
N LYS A 375 50.74 19.63 -8.84
CA LYS A 375 49.74 19.97 -9.88
C LYS A 375 49.55 18.84 -10.89
N GLU A 376 50.63 18.15 -11.26
CA GLU A 376 50.59 16.99 -12.18
C GLU A 376 49.99 15.74 -11.53
N MET A 377 50.00 15.66 -10.20
CA MET A 377 49.49 14.53 -9.44
C MET A 377 47.95 14.54 -9.36
N ASN A 378 47.35 15.74 -9.41
CA ASN A 378 45.92 15.95 -9.21
C ASN A 378 45.11 15.00 -10.14
N TYR A 379 44.11 14.32 -9.58
CA TYR A 379 43.34 13.20 -10.17
C TYR A 379 44.02 11.81 -10.23
N SER A 380 45.29 11.71 -10.62
CA SER A 380 45.94 10.39 -10.80
C SER A 380 46.21 9.64 -9.48
N PHE A 381 46.51 10.37 -8.41
CA PHE A 381 46.78 9.78 -7.10
C PHE A 381 45.51 9.18 -6.47
N ALA A 382 44.36 9.83 -6.68
CA ALA A 382 43.07 9.40 -6.14
C ALA A 382 42.69 7.97 -6.59
N GLN A 383 43.06 7.59 -7.81
CA GLN A 383 42.80 6.25 -8.36
C GLN A 383 43.55 5.13 -7.63
N HIS A 384 44.64 5.45 -6.95
CA HIS A 384 45.47 4.48 -6.22
C HIS A 384 45.11 4.37 -4.73
N LEU A 385 44.34 5.32 -4.19
CA LEU A 385 43.94 5.34 -2.78
C LEU A 385 43.27 4.03 -2.32
N PRO A 386 42.30 3.43 -3.06
CA PRO A 386 41.65 2.20 -2.60
C PRO A 386 42.65 1.05 -2.42
N LYS A 387 43.66 0.96 -3.30
CA LYS A 387 44.71 -0.05 -3.20
C LYS A 387 45.64 0.18 -2.01
N ILE A 388 46.02 1.42 -1.75
CA ILE A 388 46.88 1.78 -0.62
C ILE A 388 46.16 1.49 0.70
N ARG A 389 44.88 1.89 0.82
CA ARG A 389 44.02 1.58 1.98
C ARG A 389 43.95 0.08 2.25
N LYS A 390 43.63 -0.71 1.22
CA LYS A 390 43.57 -2.16 1.33
C LYS A 390 44.88 -2.76 1.85
N GLN A 391 46.02 -2.29 1.35
CA GLN A 391 47.34 -2.76 1.79
C GLN A 391 47.68 -2.33 3.22
N LEU A 392 47.22 -1.15 3.69
CA LEU A 392 47.33 -0.74 5.08
C LEU A 392 46.50 -1.67 6.00
N TYR A 393 45.27 -2.02 5.59
CA TYR A 393 44.46 -2.97 6.34
C TYR A 393 45.05 -4.39 6.37
N GLU A 394 45.65 -4.85 5.26
CA GLU A 394 46.40 -6.12 5.22
C GLU A 394 47.61 -6.09 6.15
N GLU A 395 48.30 -4.95 6.26
CA GLU A 395 49.47 -4.77 7.12
C GLU A 395 49.10 -4.92 8.62
N ILE A 396 48.09 -4.18 9.12
CA ILE A 396 47.66 -4.26 10.53
C ILE A 396 47.19 -5.66 10.92
N VAL A 397 46.60 -6.41 9.98
CA VAL A 397 46.20 -7.81 10.18
C VAL A 397 47.43 -8.73 10.22
N SER A 398 48.40 -8.53 9.31
CA SER A 398 49.62 -9.33 9.26
C SER A 398 50.49 -9.17 10.52
N LEU A 399 50.48 -7.96 11.10
CA LEU A 399 51.11 -7.62 12.37
C LEU A 399 50.33 -8.14 13.59
N LYS A 400 49.16 -8.77 13.37
CA LYS A 400 48.25 -9.29 14.42
C LYS A 400 47.77 -8.21 15.40
N LEU A 401 47.76 -6.95 14.98
CA LEU A 401 47.24 -5.84 15.78
C LEU A 401 45.70 -5.87 15.84
N VAL A 402 45.08 -6.38 14.77
CA VAL A 402 43.63 -6.65 14.69
C VAL A 402 43.37 -8.08 14.20
N PRO A 403 42.29 -8.75 14.66
CA PRO A 403 42.01 -10.13 14.30
C PRO A 403 41.52 -10.31 12.85
N ARG A 404 40.91 -9.27 12.28
CA ARG A 404 40.41 -9.23 10.89
C ARG A 404 40.52 -7.81 10.36
N SER A 405 40.51 -7.67 9.03
CA SER A 405 40.48 -6.36 8.38
C SER A 405 39.19 -5.61 8.77
N PRO A 406 39.29 -4.37 9.31
CA PRO A 406 38.12 -3.55 9.66
C PRO A 406 37.19 -3.32 8.47
N GLU A 407 37.75 -3.04 7.29
CA GLU A 407 36.98 -2.89 6.05
C GLU A 407 36.15 -4.14 5.73
N ALA A 408 36.72 -5.33 5.89
CA ALA A 408 36.01 -6.58 5.62
C ALA A 408 34.87 -6.84 6.62
N VAL A 409 35.06 -6.49 7.89
CA VAL A 409 34.01 -6.60 8.92
C VAL A 409 32.86 -5.64 8.62
N ARG A 410 33.17 -4.37 8.33
CA ARG A 410 32.18 -3.34 7.95
C ARG A 410 31.39 -3.76 6.72
N MET A 411 32.07 -4.24 5.67
CA MET A 411 31.42 -4.70 4.45
C MET A 411 30.50 -5.90 4.68
N ARG A 412 30.88 -6.82 5.58
CA ARG A 412 30.03 -7.98 5.92
C ARG A 412 28.74 -7.54 6.60
N TYR A 413 28.80 -6.67 7.61
CA TYR A 413 27.61 -6.19 8.30
C TYR A 413 26.76 -5.25 7.42
N ALA A 414 27.39 -4.44 6.58
CA ALA A 414 26.70 -3.64 5.57
C ALA A 414 25.92 -4.54 4.59
N GLY A 415 26.55 -5.63 4.10
CA GLY A 415 25.90 -6.59 3.22
C GLY A 415 24.76 -7.36 3.90
N LEU A 416 24.95 -7.78 5.15
CA LEU A 416 23.90 -8.43 5.94
C LEU A 416 22.71 -7.48 6.17
N GLY A 417 22.96 -6.25 6.59
CA GLY A 417 21.91 -5.26 6.83
C GLY A 417 21.16 -4.89 5.54
N ALA A 418 21.86 -4.74 4.42
CA ALA A 418 21.24 -4.54 3.11
C ALA A 418 20.38 -5.75 2.71
N GLY A 419 20.84 -6.98 2.94
CA GLY A 419 20.06 -8.19 2.70
C GLY A 419 18.77 -8.23 3.53
N ILE A 420 18.83 -7.88 4.82
CA ILE A 420 17.65 -7.79 5.70
C ILE A 420 16.67 -6.72 5.19
N MET A 421 17.16 -5.56 4.74
CA MET A 421 16.30 -4.53 4.15
C MET A 421 15.59 -5.02 2.89
N VAL A 422 16.31 -5.70 1.98
CA VAL A 422 15.73 -6.27 0.77
C VAL A 422 14.65 -7.29 1.11
N LEU A 423 14.89 -8.15 2.11
CA LEU A 423 13.87 -9.06 2.63
C LEU A 423 12.67 -8.33 3.21
N GLY A 424 12.89 -7.22 3.94
CA GLY A 424 11.83 -6.36 4.45
C GLY A 424 10.93 -5.83 3.33
N VAL A 425 11.53 -5.24 2.29
CA VAL A 425 10.81 -4.73 1.11
C VAL A 425 10.08 -5.85 0.37
N ALA A 426 10.76 -6.98 0.14
CA ALA A 426 10.16 -8.14 -0.53
C ALA A 426 8.97 -8.70 0.28
N SER A 427 9.05 -8.72 1.61
CA SER A 427 7.96 -9.18 2.47
C SER A 427 6.76 -8.23 2.42
N CYS A 428 6.99 -6.91 2.43
CA CYS A 428 5.91 -5.93 2.24
C CYS A 428 5.22 -6.11 0.89
N LEU A 429 6.00 -6.18 -0.20
CA LEU A 429 5.46 -6.33 -1.55
C LEU A 429 4.73 -7.67 -1.72
N GLY A 430 5.32 -8.76 -1.22
CA GLY A 430 4.73 -10.08 -1.30
C GLY A 430 3.40 -10.17 -0.56
N MET A 431 3.33 -9.64 0.67
CA MET A 431 2.08 -9.64 1.44
C MET A 431 1.03 -8.69 0.85
N PHE A 432 1.43 -7.52 0.34
CA PHE A 432 0.50 -6.60 -0.33
C PHE A 432 -0.14 -7.24 -1.57
N LEU A 433 0.61 -8.01 -2.36
CA LEU A 433 0.09 -8.71 -3.53
C LEU A 433 -0.81 -9.90 -3.19
N ILE A 434 -0.60 -10.56 -2.04
CA ILE A 434 -1.38 -11.72 -1.62
C ILE A 434 -2.70 -11.30 -0.95
N PHE A 435 -2.72 -10.17 -0.25
CA PHE A 435 -3.84 -9.73 0.58
C PHE A 435 -4.46 -8.41 0.12
N THR A 436 -4.68 -8.25 -1.19
CA THR A 436 -5.27 -7.02 -1.77
C THR A 436 -6.66 -6.71 -1.25
N ASP A 437 -7.42 -7.74 -0.86
CA ASP A 437 -8.84 -7.63 -0.54
C ASP A 437 -9.11 -7.51 0.98
N SER A 438 -8.05 -7.50 1.80
CA SER A 438 -8.17 -7.35 3.26
C SER A 438 -7.31 -6.20 3.76
N GLU A 439 -7.98 -5.12 4.18
CA GLU A 439 -7.33 -3.95 4.78
C GLU A 439 -6.56 -4.33 6.06
N ALA A 440 -7.14 -5.21 6.90
CA ALA A 440 -6.53 -5.68 8.14
C ALA A 440 -5.19 -6.42 7.89
N LEU A 441 -5.14 -7.31 6.90
CA LEU A 441 -3.93 -8.05 6.56
C LEU A 441 -2.89 -7.18 5.85
N GLY A 442 -3.32 -6.28 4.96
CA GLY A 442 -2.45 -5.35 4.27
C GLY A 442 -1.73 -4.39 5.22
N GLY A 443 -2.46 -3.80 6.19
CA GLY A 443 -1.88 -2.91 7.19
C GLY A 443 -0.89 -3.61 8.11
N ALA A 444 -1.25 -4.80 8.62
CA ALA A 444 -0.37 -5.58 9.50
C ALA A 444 0.93 -6.03 8.80
N ALA A 445 0.87 -6.33 7.51
CA ALA A 445 2.03 -6.74 6.72
C ALA A 445 3.11 -5.66 6.61
N LEU A 446 2.72 -4.38 6.53
CA LEU A 446 3.65 -3.25 6.50
C LEU A 446 4.51 -3.19 7.77
N CYS A 447 3.95 -3.57 8.93
CA CYS A 447 4.68 -3.58 10.19
C CYS A 447 5.84 -4.59 10.17
N VAL A 448 5.65 -5.77 9.56
CA VAL A 448 6.69 -6.80 9.47
C VAL A 448 7.86 -6.34 8.60
N GLY A 449 7.59 -5.83 7.40
CA GLY A 449 8.67 -5.36 6.54
C GLY A 449 9.34 -4.09 7.06
N GLY A 450 8.58 -3.20 7.73
CA GLY A 450 9.12 -2.05 8.46
C GLY A 450 10.07 -2.46 9.59
N ALA A 451 9.69 -3.47 10.38
CA ALA A 451 10.53 -4.03 11.45
C ALA A 451 11.86 -4.60 10.92
N LEU A 452 11.81 -5.33 9.81
CA LEU A 452 13.00 -5.84 9.14
C LEU A 452 13.86 -4.69 8.60
N GLY A 453 13.26 -3.68 7.98
CA GLY A 453 13.96 -2.48 7.51
C GLY A 453 14.72 -1.76 8.63
N LEU A 454 14.07 -1.55 9.78
CA LEU A 454 14.69 -0.97 10.97
C LEU A 454 15.87 -1.81 11.48
N THR A 455 15.69 -3.14 11.54
CA THR A 455 16.74 -4.07 11.97
C THR A 455 17.94 -4.06 11.01
N GLY A 456 17.67 -4.02 9.71
CA GLY A 456 18.69 -3.88 8.67
C GLY A 456 19.48 -2.58 8.82
N LEU A 457 18.78 -1.46 9.07
CA LEU A 457 19.42 -0.15 9.29
C LEU A 457 20.32 -0.18 10.53
N MET A 458 19.82 -0.69 11.64
CA MET A 458 20.59 -0.84 12.88
C MET A 458 21.81 -1.74 12.68
N THR A 459 21.69 -2.81 11.90
CA THR A 459 22.82 -3.69 11.58
C THR A 459 23.90 -2.97 10.77
N ILE A 460 23.51 -2.09 9.84
CA ILE A 460 24.46 -1.26 9.08
C ILE A 460 25.16 -0.27 10.02
N ILE A 461 24.41 0.42 10.88
CA ILE A 461 24.95 1.41 11.82
C ILE A 461 25.91 0.73 12.81
N ALA A 462 25.47 -0.35 13.45
CA ALA A 462 26.25 -1.11 14.40
C ALA A 462 27.42 -1.87 13.78
N GLY A 463 27.48 -1.99 12.44
CA GLY A 463 28.62 -2.53 11.72
C GLY A 463 29.67 -1.49 11.34
N ARG A 464 29.41 -0.18 11.53
CA ARG A 464 30.38 0.91 11.33
C ARG A 464 31.22 1.19 12.57
N HIS A 465 30.67 0.85 13.73
CA HIS A 465 31.31 0.85 15.04
C HIS A 465 31.60 -0.59 15.44
#